data_AF-A0A314UYK9-F1
#
_entry.id   AF-A0A314UYK9-F1
#
_cell.length_a   1.000
_cell.length_b   1.000
_cell.length_c   1.000
_cell.angle_alpha   90.00
_cell.angle_beta   90.00
_cell.angle_gamma   90.00
#
_symmetry.space_group_name_H-M   'P 1'
#
loop_
_entity.id
_entity.type
_entity.pdbx_description
1 polymer ?
#
loop_
_entity_poly.entity_id
_entity_poly.type
_entity_poly.pdbx_seq_one_letter_code
_entity_poly.pdbx_strand_id
1 'polypeptide(L)'
;MAKRNLRGLWNFTNPGVVSHNEILEMYKKYIDPSFKWTNFTLEEQAKVIVAPRSNNEMDASKLKKEFPELLPIKESLIKYVFEPNKKAFSG
;
A
#
# COMPACT_ATOMS: atom_id res chain seq x y z
N MET A 1 16.89 -2.75 11.82
CA MET A 1 16.92 -1.89 13.02
C MET A 1 17.84 -2.43 14.10
N ALA A 2 17.51 -3.55 14.78
CA ALA A 2 18.28 -4.08 15.92
C ALA A 2 19.77 -4.33 15.63
N LYS A 3 20.11 -4.96 14.49
CA LYS A 3 21.51 -5.19 14.10
C LYS A 3 22.36 -3.93 13.96
N ARG A 4 21.73 -2.77 13.70
CA ARG A 4 22.38 -1.46 13.59
C ARG A 4 22.24 -0.61 14.86
N ASN A 5 21.67 -1.17 15.94
CA ASN A 5 21.38 -0.49 17.20
C ASN A 5 20.61 0.84 17.03
N LEU A 6 19.72 0.92 16.04
CA LEU A 6 18.90 2.09 15.78
C LEU A 6 17.78 2.21 16.83
N ARG A 7 17.63 3.40 17.42
CA ARG A 7 16.72 3.67 18.55
C ARG A 7 15.76 4.83 18.24
N GLY A 8 14.82 5.07 19.16
CA GLY A 8 13.79 6.11 19.04
C GLY A 8 12.64 5.71 18.13
N LEU A 9 11.79 6.70 17.80
CA LEU A 9 10.59 6.49 16.98
C LEU A 9 10.91 6.54 15.48
N TRP A 10 10.27 5.67 14.70
CA TRP A 10 10.42 5.59 13.25
C TRP A 10 9.05 5.41 12.61
N ASN A 11 8.72 6.24 11.63
CA ASN A 11 7.62 5.95 10.71
C ASN A 11 8.05 4.78 9.83
N PHE A 12 7.24 3.72 9.79
CA PHE A 12 7.63 2.44 9.21
C PHE A 12 6.70 2.01 8.07
N THR A 13 6.40 2.97 7.19
CA THR A 13 5.71 2.76 5.93
C THR A 13 6.68 3.01 4.77
N ASN A 14 6.40 2.44 3.60
CA ASN A 14 7.12 2.83 2.39
C ASN A 14 6.92 4.34 2.12
N PRO A 15 7.88 5.01 1.46
CA PRO A 15 7.70 6.39 1.01
C PRO A 15 6.52 6.55 0.05
N GLY A 16 5.80 7.66 0.20
CA GLY A 16 4.64 8.02 -0.58
C GLY A 16 3.34 7.37 -0.11
N VAL A 17 2.28 7.64 -0.86
CA VAL A 17 0.92 7.18 -0.55
C VAL A 17 0.34 6.33 -1.68
N VAL A 18 -0.64 5.51 -1.32
CA VAL A 18 -1.45 4.75 -2.27
C VAL A 18 -2.90 4.73 -1.78
N SER A 19 -3.82 4.94 -2.70
CA SER A 19 -5.26 4.84 -2.46
C SER A 19 -5.78 3.42 -2.66
N HIS A 20 -6.96 3.13 -2.10
CA HIS A 20 -7.65 1.86 -2.31
C HIS A 20 -7.84 1.54 -3.81
N ASN A 21 -8.28 2.52 -4.61
CA ASN A 21 -8.52 2.33 -6.03
C ASN A 21 -7.24 1.98 -6.80
N GLU A 22 -6.10 2.60 -6.47
CA GLU A 22 -4.82 2.26 -7.11
C GLU A 22 -4.40 0.83 -6.81
N ILE A 23 -4.63 0.34 -5.58
CA ILE A 23 -4.37 -1.06 -5.22
C ILE A 23 -5.32 -1.99 -6.00
N LEU A 24 -6.61 -1.67 -6.11
CA LEU A 24 -7.58 -2.49 -6.82
C LEU A 24 -7.33 -2.54 -8.33
N GLU A 25 -6.83 -1.45 -8.93
CA GLU A 25 -6.36 -1.45 -10.33
C GLU A 25 -5.13 -2.36 -10.51
N MET A 26 -4.16 -2.34 -9.59
CA MET A 26 -3.05 -3.30 -9.62
C MET A 26 -3.56 -4.74 -9.46
N TYR A 27 -4.50 -4.98 -8.54
CA TYR A 27 -5.10 -6.30 -8.38
C TYR A 27 -5.77 -6.79 -9.66
N LYS A 28 -6.57 -5.94 -10.30
CA LYS A 28 -7.22 -6.26 -11.57
C LYS A 28 -6.19 -6.56 -12.67
N LYS A 29 -5.14 -5.76 -12.77
CA LYS A 29 -4.10 -5.91 -13.79
C LYS A 29 -3.25 -7.18 -13.60
N TYR A 30 -2.87 -7.51 -12.37
CA TYR A 30 -1.89 -8.57 -12.10
C TYR A 30 -2.53 -9.89 -11.64
N ILE A 31 -3.71 -9.87 -11.02
CA ILE A 31 -4.29 -11.03 -10.32
C ILE A 31 -5.64 -11.48 -10.88
N ASP A 32 -6.54 -10.56 -11.25
CA ASP A 32 -7.85 -10.91 -11.84
C ASP A 32 -8.46 -9.77 -12.69
N PRO A 33 -8.30 -9.80 -14.04
CA PRO A 33 -8.86 -8.82 -14.95
C PRO A 33 -10.39 -8.67 -14.90
N SER A 34 -11.10 -9.69 -14.40
CA SER A 34 -12.54 -9.70 -14.28
C SER A 34 -13.05 -9.05 -12.99
N PHE A 35 -12.14 -8.76 -12.04
CA PHE A 35 -12.46 -8.15 -10.76
C PHE A 35 -13.14 -6.78 -10.94
N LYS A 36 -14.21 -6.56 -10.17
CA LYS A 36 -15.00 -5.33 -10.15
C LYS A 36 -15.21 -4.89 -8.70
N TRP A 37 -15.26 -3.59 -8.49
CA TRP A 37 -15.58 -2.98 -7.21
C TRP A 37 -16.45 -1.74 -7.42
N THR A 38 -17.05 -1.28 -6.34
CA THR A 38 -17.82 -0.03 -6.28
C THR A 38 -17.26 0.81 -5.14
N ASN A 39 -17.12 2.12 -5.37
CA ASN A 39 -16.75 3.04 -4.31
C ASN A 39 -17.97 3.40 -3.47
N PHE A 40 -17.74 3.68 -2.20
CA PHE A 40 -18.74 4.28 -1.32
C PHE A 40 -18.68 5.80 -1.42
N THR A 41 -19.83 6.43 -1.24
CA THR A 41 -19.90 7.81 -0.77
C THR A 41 -19.50 7.88 0.71
N LEU A 42 -19.08 9.05 1.19
CA LEU A 42 -18.73 9.23 2.61
C LEU A 42 -19.90 8.93 3.55
N GLU A 43 -21.12 9.23 3.11
CA GLU A 43 -22.37 8.98 3.85
C GLU A 43 -22.66 7.48 3.99
N GLU A 44 -22.42 6.70 2.93
CA GLU A 44 -22.53 5.24 2.97
C GLU A 44 -21.45 4.65 3.87
N GLN A 45 -20.20 5.15 3.76
CA GLN A 45 -19.10 4.69 4.59
C GLN A 45 -19.40 4.88 6.09
N ALA A 46 -19.95 6.03 6.47
CA ALA A 46 -20.30 6.37 7.85
C ALA A 46 -21.35 5.42 8.47
N LYS A 47 -22.23 4.84 7.65
CA LYS A 47 -23.24 3.87 8.11
C LYS A 47 -22.66 2.48 8.39
N VAL A 48 -21.50 2.17 7.82
CA VAL A 48 -20.89 0.82 7.87
C VAL A 48 -19.72 0.77 8.87
N ILE A 49 -19.03 1.88 9.10
CA ILE A 49 -17.89 1.93 10.03
C ILE A 49 -18.35 2.21 11.46
N VAL A 50 -17.86 1.42 12.42
CA VAL A 50 -18.11 1.62 13.86
C VAL A 50 -17.48 2.92 14.37
N ALA A 51 -16.39 3.37 13.73
CA ALA A 51 -15.70 4.62 14.02
C ALA A 51 -14.96 5.14 12.78
N PRO A 52 -14.70 6.46 12.68
CA PRO A 52 -13.84 7.04 11.64
C PRO A 52 -12.47 6.37 11.59
N ARG A 53 -11.90 6.27 10.38
CA ARG A 53 -10.56 5.70 10.15
C ARG A 53 -9.53 6.80 9.94
N SER A 54 -8.32 6.60 10.45
CA SER A 54 -7.21 7.52 10.19
C SER A 54 -6.77 7.42 8.74
N ASN A 55 -6.73 8.55 8.05
CA ASN A 55 -6.16 8.69 6.72
C ASN A 55 -5.02 9.71 6.83
N ASN A 56 -3.78 9.26 6.67
CA ASN A 56 -2.60 10.09 6.83
C ASN A 56 -1.48 9.64 5.90
N GLU A 57 -0.51 10.52 5.69
CA GLU A 57 0.80 10.21 5.13
C GLU A 57 1.82 10.32 6.26
N MET A 58 2.70 9.31 6.37
CA MET A 58 3.80 9.34 7.34
C MET A 58 5.10 9.73 6.65
N ASP A 59 5.81 10.72 7.19
CA ASP A 59 7.11 11.12 6.67
C ASP A 59 8.13 9.98 6.84
N ALA A 60 8.54 9.39 5.72
CA ALA A 60 9.51 8.29 5.67
C ALA A 60 10.96 8.78 5.54
N SER A 61 11.24 10.09 5.56
CA SER A 61 12.58 10.66 5.32
C SER A 61 13.65 10.08 6.25
N LYS A 62 13.33 9.94 7.55
CA LYS A 62 14.23 9.33 8.54
C LYS A 62 14.58 7.89 8.16
N LEU A 63 13.57 7.10 7.78
CA LEU A 63 13.74 5.69 7.40
C LEU A 63 14.51 5.55 6.08
N LYS A 64 14.14 6.33 5.07
CA LYS A 64 14.75 6.32 3.74
C LYS A 64 16.21 6.76 3.76
N LYS A 65 16.59 7.68 4.65
CA LYS A 65 18.00 8.08 4.85
C LYS A 65 18.86 6.91 5.33
N GLU A 66 18.32 6.09 6.22
CA GLU A 66 19.04 4.93 6.80
C GLU A 66 19.00 3.69 5.89
N PHE A 67 17.95 3.56 5.07
CA PHE A 67 17.76 2.49 4.09
C PHE A 67 17.48 3.09 2.71
N PRO A 68 18.51 3.60 2.00
CA PRO A 68 18.35 4.24 0.71
C PRO A 68 17.70 3.34 -0.36
N GLU A 69 17.82 2.02 -0.22
CA GLU A 69 17.21 1.01 -1.08
C GLU A 69 15.70 0.82 -0.86
N LEU A 70 15.11 1.42 0.19
CA LEU A 70 13.69 1.27 0.50
C LEU A 70 12.81 1.82 -0.63
N LEU A 71 12.05 0.94 -1.28
CA LEU A 71 11.23 1.32 -2.43
C LEU A 71 10.01 2.16 -2.02
N PRO A 72 9.57 3.13 -2.85
CA PRO A 72 8.26 3.76 -2.73
C PRO A 72 7.12 2.73 -2.75
N ILE A 73 5.97 3.08 -2.15
CA ILE A 73 4.89 2.11 -1.90
C ILE A 73 4.41 1.39 -3.18
N LYS A 74 4.21 2.13 -4.29
CA LYS A 74 3.71 1.55 -5.55
C LYS A 74 4.71 0.58 -6.18
N GLU A 75 5.99 0.93 -6.20
CA GLU A 75 7.06 0.07 -6.72
C GLU A 75 7.24 -1.18 -5.84
N SER A 76 7.20 -1.00 -4.52
CA SER A 76 7.29 -2.10 -3.55
C SER A 76 6.13 -3.08 -3.73
N LEU A 77 4.90 -2.57 -3.90
CA LEU A 77 3.72 -3.40 -4.16
C LEU A 77 3.86 -4.19 -5.46
N ILE A 78 4.30 -3.55 -6.55
CA ILE A 78 4.48 -4.24 -7.84
C ILE A 78 5.53 -5.35 -7.70
N LYS A 79 6.75 -5.00 -7.26
CA LYS A 79 7.89 -5.92 -7.23
C LYS A 79 7.70 -7.09 -6.27
N TYR A 80 7.19 -6.84 -5.07
CA TYR A 80 7.17 -7.85 -4.00
C TYR A 80 5.81 -8.51 -3.80
N VAL A 81 4.72 -7.92 -4.30
CA VAL A 81 3.36 -8.46 -4.11
C VAL A 81 2.75 -8.86 -5.45
N PHE A 82 2.61 -7.95 -6.41
CA PHE A 82 1.82 -8.23 -7.60
C PHE A 82 2.55 -9.05 -8.67
N GLU A 83 3.82 -8.75 -8.97
CA GLU A 83 4.60 -9.52 -9.96
C GLU A 83 4.78 -10.98 -9.55
N PRO A 84 5.16 -11.32 -8.30
CA PRO A 84 5.35 -12.73 -7.90
C PRO A 84 4.03 -13.52 -7.87
N ASN A 85 2.90 -12.84 -7.68
CA ASN A 85 1.58 -13.47 -7.64
C ASN A 85 0.83 -13.36 -8.98
N LYS A 86 1.49 -12.87 -10.04
CA LYS A 86 0.85 -12.69 -11.33
C LYS A 86 0.35 -14.03 -11.86
N LYS A 87 -0.96 -14.17 -12.00
CA LYS A 87 -1.54 -15.38 -12.59
C LYS A 87 -1.35 -15.31 -14.11
N ALA A 88 -0.84 -16.39 -14.71
CA ALA A 88 -0.92 -16.56 -16.15
C ALA A 88 -2.39 -16.88 -16.46
N PHE A 89 -3.14 -15.91 -16.97
CA PHE A 89 -4.50 -16.18 -17.43
C PHE A 89 -4.39 -17.05 -18.68
N SER A 90 -4.63 -18.34 -18.52
CA SER A 90 -5.05 -19.21 -19.62
C SER A 90 -6.41 -18.70 -20.08
N GLY A 91 -6.43 -18.06 -21.25
CA GLY A 91 -7.64 -17.59 -21.91
C GLY A 91 -8.56 -18.72 -22.34
#